data_AF-A0A7R9I397-F1
#
_entry.id   AF-A0A7R9I397-F1
#
_cell.length_a   1.000
_cell.length_b   1.000
_cell.length_c   1.000
_cell.angle_alpha   90.00
_cell.angle_beta   90.00
_cell.angle_gamma   90.00
#
_symmetry.space_group_name_H-M   'P 1'
#
loop_
_entity.id
_entity.type
_entity.pdbx_description
1 polymer ?
#
loop_
_entity_poly.entity_id
_entity_poly.type
_entity_poly.pdbx_seq_one_letter_code
_entity_poly.pdbx_strand_id
1 'polypeptide(L)'
;MKQGSEVSKVSSEVFRILEIQKELQSTLKICQIGRSHLFLAKRQFTTASLGILANYRKRQVVQGLLHYLQTIKTLQRTDERLQELLSEGDYPSAIRLLLECQNAAATYKHFTCVAALSGKLQDTLEMAEEQLDQALSQRERNVKVSGWTYGASHARQSPYCTDNLWRVALVNVSEWEFHRGLFNAIIPALSWEVAC
;
A
#
# COMPACT_ATOMS: atom_id res chain seq x y z
N MET A 1 -52.88 -92.98 18.48
CA MET A 1 -51.97 -92.49 17.42
C MET A 1 -51.85 -90.96 17.37
N LYS A 2 -52.19 -90.19 18.43
CA LYS A 2 -52.10 -88.71 18.40
C LYS A 2 -50.75 -88.12 18.85
N GLN A 3 -49.94 -88.85 19.63
CA GLN A 3 -48.64 -88.33 20.11
C GLN A 3 -47.58 -88.09 19.01
N GLY A 4 -47.65 -88.76 17.84
CA GLY A 4 -46.62 -88.66 16.81
C GLY A 4 -46.63 -87.37 15.98
N SER A 5 -47.79 -86.72 15.83
CA SER A 5 -47.91 -85.49 15.02
C SER A 5 -47.54 -84.21 15.77
N GLU A 6 -47.67 -84.21 17.10
CA GLU A 6 -47.30 -83.07 17.95
C GLU A 6 -45.78 -82.94 18.11
N VAL A 7 -45.06 -84.05 18.25
CA VAL A 7 -43.59 -84.04 18.39
C VAL A 7 -42.88 -83.51 17.13
N SER A 8 -43.41 -83.84 15.94
CA SER A 8 -42.90 -83.33 14.66
C SER A 8 -43.05 -81.79 14.54
N LYS A 9 -44.20 -81.24 14.95
CA LYS A 9 -44.44 -79.79 14.95
C LYS A 9 -43.54 -79.03 15.93
N VAL A 10 -43.34 -79.57 17.12
CA VAL A 10 -42.45 -78.96 18.12
C VAL A 10 -41.01 -78.91 17.59
N SER A 11 -40.54 -79.97 16.95
CA SER A 11 -39.19 -80.01 16.36
C SER A 11 -39.00 -78.98 15.24
N SER A 12 -40.01 -78.78 14.37
CA SER A 12 -39.91 -77.79 13.28
C SER A 12 -39.93 -76.36 13.78
N GLU A 13 -40.72 -76.07 14.82
CA GLU A 13 -40.78 -74.73 15.41
C GLU A 13 -39.48 -74.38 16.15
N VAL A 14 -38.87 -75.33 16.86
CA VAL A 14 -37.55 -75.14 17.48
C VAL A 14 -36.48 -74.83 16.42
N PHE A 15 -36.51 -75.50 15.26
CA PHE A 15 -35.57 -75.22 14.17
C PHE A 15 -35.74 -73.78 13.62
N ARG A 16 -36.98 -73.32 13.42
CA ARG A 16 -37.26 -71.93 13.00
C ARG A 16 -36.78 -70.90 14.01
N ILE A 17 -36.95 -71.17 15.31
CA ILE A 17 -36.46 -70.27 16.38
C ILE A 17 -34.93 -70.17 16.34
N LEU A 18 -34.22 -71.28 16.13
CA LEU A 18 -32.75 -71.28 16.02
C LEU A 18 -32.27 -70.51 14.78
N GLU A 19 -32.96 -70.64 13.66
CA GLU A 19 -32.64 -69.92 12.43
C GLU A 19 -32.84 -68.41 12.60
N ILE A 20 -33.98 -67.99 13.16
CA ILE A 20 -34.25 -66.59 13.50
C ILE A 20 -33.21 -66.05 14.48
N GLN A 21 -32.83 -66.83 15.50
CA GLN A 21 -31.79 -66.42 16.45
C GLN A 21 -30.44 -66.20 15.76
N LYS A 22 -30.09 -67.03 14.78
CA LYS A 22 -28.86 -66.90 14.00
C LYS A 22 -28.88 -65.64 13.11
N GLU A 23 -30.01 -65.36 12.46
CA GLU A 23 -30.18 -64.13 11.67
C GLU A 23 -30.18 -62.87 12.55
N LEU A 24 -30.78 -62.93 13.74
CA LEU A 24 -30.74 -61.83 14.69
C LEU A 24 -29.30 -61.55 15.16
N GLN A 25 -28.53 -62.60 15.46
CA GLN A 25 -27.13 -62.45 15.84
C GLN A 25 -26.27 -61.86 14.70
N SER A 26 -26.52 -62.26 13.45
CA SER A 26 -25.79 -61.73 12.29
C SER A 26 -26.12 -60.26 12.04
N THR A 27 -27.40 -59.90 12.05
CA THR A 27 -27.85 -58.51 11.88
C THR A 27 -27.35 -57.61 13.01
N LEU A 28 -27.37 -58.08 14.26
CA LEU A 28 -26.82 -57.35 15.40
C LEU A 28 -25.32 -57.07 15.23
N LYS A 29 -24.56 -58.06 14.75
CA LYS A 29 -23.12 -57.89 14.45
C LYS A 29 -22.89 -56.87 13.32
N ILE A 30 -23.69 -56.91 12.26
CA ILE A 30 -23.63 -55.92 11.17
C ILE A 30 -23.95 -54.52 11.71
N CYS A 31 -24.96 -54.36 12.57
CA CYS A 31 -25.27 -53.08 13.20
C CYS A 31 -24.14 -52.57 14.09
N GLN A 32 -23.46 -53.44 14.84
CA GLN A 32 -22.31 -53.05 15.66
C GLN A 32 -21.13 -52.57 14.82
N ILE A 33 -20.82 -53.29 13.73
CA ILE A 33 -19.78 -52.92 12.77
C ILE A 33 -20.17 -51.59 12.12
N GLY A 34 -21.39 -51.46 11.60
CA GLY A 34 -21.90 -50.24 10.97
C GLY A 34 -21.80 -49.02 11.89
N ARG A 35 -22.16 -49.15 13.17
CA ARG A 35 -21.99 -48.08 14.17
C ARG A 35 -20.52 -47.70 14.37
N SER A 36 -19.64 -48.69 14.43
CA SER A 36 -18.20 -48.45 14.60
C SER A 36 -17.59 -47.74 13.39
N HIS A 37 -17.94 -48.15 12.18
CA HIS A 37 -17.50 -47.50 10.94
C HIS A 37 -18.02 -46.08 10.82
N LEU A 38 -19.29 -45.84 11.14
CA LEU A 38 -19.88 -44.50 11.10
C LEU A 38 -19.23 -43.57 12.13
N PHE A 39 -18.91 -44.08 13.32
CA PHE A 39 -18.17 -43.33 14.32
C PHE A 39 -16.76 -42.96 13.85
N LEU A 40 -16.05 -43.93 13.25
CA LEU A 40 -14.72 -43.68 12.68
C LEU A 40 -14.77 -42.65 11.54
N ALA A 41 -15.71 -42.80 10.61
CA ALA A 41 -15.91 -41.90 9.49
C ALA A 41 -16.22 -40.47 9.98
N LYS A 42 -17.10 -40.32 10.99
CA LYS A 42 -17.38 -39.03 11.63
C LYS A 42 -16.10 -38.41 12.20
N ARG A 43 -15.30 -39.19 12.94
CA ARG A 43 -14.05 -38.70 13.52
C ARG A 43 -13.06 -38.26 12.44
N GLN A 44 -12.86 -39.10 11.42
CA GLN A 44 -11.96 -38.78 10.29
C GLN A 44 -12.41 -37.54 9.54
N PHE A 45 -13.72 -37.41 9.28
CA PHE A 45 -14.28 -36.23 8.63
C PHE A 45 -14.07 -34.96 9.46
N THR A 46 -14.36 -35.00 10.77
CA THR A 46 -14.10 -33.87 11.68
C THR A 46 -12.61 -33.52 11.74
N THR A 47 -11.72 -34.50 11.88
CA THR A 47 -10.27 -34.24 11.91
C THR A 47 -9.78 -33.64 10.59
N ALA A 48 -10.21 -34.19 9.45
CA ALA A 48 -9.81 -33.69 8.13
C ALA A 48 -10.35 -32.28 7.87
N SER A 49 -11.62 -32.03 8.15
CA SER A 49 -12.24 -30.70 7.99
C SER A 49 -11.58 -29.64 8.88
N LEU A 50 -11.28 -29.96 10.14
CA LEU A 50 -10.51 -29.07 11.02
C LEU A 50 -9.09 -28.84 10.51
N GLY A 51 -8.45 -29.88 9.95
CA GLY A 51 -7.15 -29.76 9.30
C GLY A 51 -7.17 -28.81 8.10
N ILE A 52 -8.19 -28.90 7.25
CA ILE A 52 -8.41 -27.99 6.12
C ILE A 52 -8.60 -26.56 6.63
N LEU A 53 -9.42 -26.35 7.66
CA LEU A 53 -9.66 -25.03 8.24
C LEU A 53 -8.38 -24.42 8.84
N ALA A 54 -7.59 -25.23 9.55
CA ALA A 54 -6.31 -24.79 10.09
C ALA A 54 -5.33 -24.37 8.98
N ASN A 55 -5.25 -25.16 7.90
CA ASN A 55 -4.41 -24.82 6.75
C ASN A 55 -4.90 -23.58 6.01
N TYR A 56 -6.21 -23.40 5.88
CA TYR A 56 -6.80 -22.21 5.30
C TYR A 56 -6.44 -20.94 6.10
N ARG A 57 -6.56 -20.99 7.44
CA ARG A 57 -6.14 -19.89 8.32
C ARG A 57 -4.66 -19.58 8.19
N LYS A 58 -3.80 -20.61 8.18
CA LYS A 58 -2.35 -20.42 7.94
C LYS A 58 -2.08 -19.74 6.60
N ARG A 59 -2.76 -20.18 5.53
CA ARG A 59 -2.64 -19.58 4.20
C ARG A 59 -3.05 -18.11 4.19
N GLN A 60 -4.15 -17.73 4.85
CA GLN A 60 -4.57 -16.33 4.94
C GLN A 60 -3.51 -15.44 5.60
N VAL A 61 -2.92 -15.90 6.70
CA VAL A 61 -1.84 -15.16 7.38
C VAL A 61 -0.63 -14.99 6.46
N VAL A 62 -0.20 -16.06 5.80
CA VAL A 62 0.94 -16.01 4.87
C VAL A 62 0.65 -15.10 3.66
N GLN A 63 -0.58 -15.11 3.13
CA GLN A 63 -0.99 -14.22 2.04
C GLN A 63 -0.98 -12.76 2.48
N GLY A 64 -1.45 -12.46 3.69
CA GLY A 64 -1.34 -11.11 4.26
C GLY A 64 0.11 -10.67 4.37
N LEU A 65 0.97 -11.53 4.91
CA LEU A 65 2.40 -11.26 5.05
C LEU A 65 3.09 -11.05 3.69
N LEU A 66 2.76 -11.87 2.69
CA LEU A 66 3.26 -11.71 1.33
C LEU A 66 2.86 -10.35 0.73
N HIS A 67 1.60 -9.96 0.91
CA HIS A 67 1.11 -8.65 0.45
C HIS A 67 1.90 -7.51 1.09
N TYR A 68 2.08 -7.52 2.42
CA TYR A 68 2.86 -6.50 3.11
C TYR A 68 4.32 -6.46 2.63
N LEU A 69 4.97 -7.61 2.44
CA LEU A 69 6.34 -7.67 1.94
C LEU A 69 6.46 -7.15 0.50
N GLN A 70 5.48 -7.42 -0.36
CA GLN A 70 5.43 -6.87 -1.71
C GLN A 70 5.33 -5.35 -1.68
N THR A 71 4.47 -4.80 -0.82
CA THR A 71 4.33 -3.35 -0.68
C THR A 71 5.60 -2.69 -0.16
N ILE A 72 6.28 -3.30 0.82
CA ILE A 72 7.58 -2.80 1.29
C ILE A 72 8.61 -2.82 0.16
N LYS A 73 8.66 -3.91 -0.62
CA LYS A 73 9.58 -4.03 -1.76
C LYS A 73 9.29 -2.99 -2.85
N THR A 74 8.02 -2.69 -3.13
CA THR A 74 7.68 -1.62 -4.08
C THR A 74 8.13 -0.26 -3.56
N LEU A 75 7.97 -0.01 -2.25
CA LEU A 75 8.36 1.24 -1.62
C LEU A 75 9.89 1.46 -1.63
N GLN A 76 10.67 0.38 -1.44
CA GLN A 76 12.14 0.44 -1.57
C GLN A 76 12.59 0.74 -3.00
N ARG A 77 11.94 0.15 -4.00
CA ARG A 77 12.24 0.41 -5.41
C ARG A 77 11.90 1.84 -5.83
N THR A 78 10.82 2.40 -5.29
CA THR A 78 10.48 3.80 -5.53
C THR A 78 11.47 4.75 -4.86
N ASP A 79 12.04 4.39 -3.71
CA ASP A 79 13.10 5.16 -3.04
C ASP A 79 14.41 5.17 -3.87
N GLU A 80 14.82 4.04 -4.43
CA GLU A 80 15.95 3.98 -5.38
C GLU A 80 15.71 4.88 -6.60
N ARG A 81 14.51 4.85 -7.19
CA ARG A 81 14.13 5.70 -8.33
C ARG A 81 14.07 7.19 -7.97
N LEU A 82 13.70 7.52 -6.74
CA LEU A 82 13.66 8.88 -6.24
C LEU A 82 15.07 9.49 -6.18
N GLN A 83 16.06 8.72 -5.72
CA GLN A 83 17.46 9.16 -5.70
C GLN A 83 18.00 9.44 -7.12
N GLU A 84 17.58 8.65 -8.12
CA GLU A 84 17.91 8.93 -9.52
C GLU A 84 17.29 10.25 -10.01
N LEU A 85 16.01 10.50 -9.72
CA LEU A 85 15.32 11.74 -10.12
C LEU A 85 15.92 12.99 -9.46
N LEU A 86 16.36 12.88 -8.20
CA LEU A 86 17.07 13.96 -7.50
C LEU A 86 18.43 14.25 -8.16
N SER A 87 19.12 13.22 -8.67
CA SER A 87 20.39 13.39 -9.40
C SER A 87 20.21 14.03 -10.78
N GLU A 88 19.06 13.83 -11.42
CA GLU A 88 18.68 14.40 -12.72
C GLU A 88 18.24 15.88 -12.61
N GLY A 89 17.98 16.39 -11.41
CA GLY A 89 17.57 17.78 -11.15
C GLY A 89 16.06 18.03 -11.32
N ASP A 90 15.27 16.98 -11.47
CA ASP A 90 13.81 17.03 -11.64
C ASP A 90 13.09 17.04 -10.27
N TYR A 91 13.37 18.07 -9.46
CA TYR A 91 12.79 18.29 -8.13
C TYR A 91 11.24 18.22 -8.06
N PRO A 92 10.44 18.81 -8.97
CA PRO A 92 8.98 18.77 -8.84
C PRO A 92 8.40 17.36 -9.01
N SER A 93 9.00 16.54 -9.88
CA SER A 93 8.61 15.15 -10.09
C SER A 93 9.03 14.27 -8.91
N ALA A 94 10.22 14.50 -8.36
CA ALA A 94 10.72 13.83 -7.17
C ALA A 94 9.82 14.10 -5.95
N ILE A 95 9.51 15.37 -5.66
CA ILE A 95 8.67 15.76 -4.51
C ILE A 95 7.27 15.12 -4.59
N ARG A 96 6.64 15.12 -5.77
CA ARG A 96 5.34 14.47 -5.96
C ARG A 96 5.40 12.97 -5.65
N LEU A 97 6.40 12.27 -6.18
CA LEU A 97 6.60 10.85 -5.95
C LEU A 97 6.89 10.56 -4.46
N LEU A 98 7.63 11.44 -3.80
CA LEU A 98 7.98 11.35 -2.40
C LEU A 98 6.75 11.49 -1.49
N LEU A 99 5.87 12.46 -1.76
CA LEU A 99 4.60 12.63 -1.04
C LEU A 99 3.66 11.42 -1.24
N GLU A 100 3.57 10.87 -2.45
CA GLU A 100 2.83 9.64 -2.73
C GLU A 100 3.38 8.44 -1.94
N CYS A 101 4.71 8.30 -1.90
CA CYS A 101 5.38 7.25 -1.12
C CYS A 101 5.19 7.43 0.39
N GLN A 102 5.17 8.67 0.89
CA GLN A 102 5.00 8.98 2.30
C GLN A 102 3.56 8.67 2.75
N ASN A 103 2.56 8.98 1.93
CA ASN A 103 1.16 8.63 2.20
C ASN A 103 0.95 7.10 2.17
N ALA A 104 1.56 6.41 1.20
CA ALA A 104 1.57 4.95 1.17
C ALA A 104 2.24 4.38 2.43
N ALA A 105 3.43 4.86 2.81
CA ALA A 105 4.12 4.43 4.03
C ALA A 105 3.31 4.71 5.30
N ALA A 106 2.54 5.81 5.34
CA ALA A 106 1.69 6.17 6.48
C ALA A 106 0.61 5.12 6.77
N THR A 107 0.04 4.49 5.73
CA THR A 107 -0.94 3.41 5.89
C THR A 107 -0.36 2.11 6.47
N TYR A 108 0.98 1.96 6.50
CA TYR A 108 1.66 0.77 6.99
C TYR A 108 2.54 1.02 8.24
N LYS A 109 2.36 2.15 8.94
CA LYS A 109 3.10 2.54 10.17
C LYS A 109 3.07 1.51 11.30
N HIS A 110 2.12 0.56 11.26
CA HIS A 110 2.02 -0.53 12.23
C HIS A 110 3.19 -1.52 12.16
N PHE A 111 3.96 -1.51 11.07
CA PHE A 111 5.17 -2.31 10.92
C PHE A 111 6.41 -1.48 11.25
N THR A 112 7.22 -1.95 12.21
CA THR A 112 8.46 -1.29 12.65
C THR A 112 9.44 -1.04 11.49
N CYS A 113 9.48 -1.93 10.49
CA CYS A 113 10.29 -1.77 9.27
C CYS A 113 9.84 -0.58 8.41
N VAL A 114 8.52 -0.35 8.32
CA VAL A 114 7.95 0.79 7.58
C VAL A 114 8.19 2.10 8.32
N ALA A 115 8.17 2.11 9.65
CA ALA A 115 8.49 3.30 10.43
C ALA A 115 9.93 3.78 10.18
N ALA A 116 10.90 2.86 10.13
CA ALA A 116 12.29 3.19 9.78
C ALA A 116 12.43 3.70 8.34
N LEU A 117 11.68 3.12 7.39
CA LEU A 117 11.66 3.58 5.99
C LEU A 117 10.98 4.96 5.84
N SER A 118 9.90 5.20 6.57
CA SER A 118 9.22 6.50 6.60
C SER A 118 10.13 7.60 7.17
N GLY A 119 11.00 7.27 8.12
CA GLY A 119 12.04 8.19 8.60
C GLY A 119 13.03 8.54 7.50
N LYS A 120 13.55 7.54 6.78
CA LYS A 120 14.46 7.79 5.64
C LYS A 120 13.83 8.63 4.54
N LEU A 121 12.55 8.42 4.23
CA LEU A 121 11.83 9.24 3.27
C LEU A 121 11.66 10.69 3.74
N GLN A 122 11.51 10.91 5.05
CA GLN A 122 11.48 12.27 5.60
C GLN A 122 12.85 12.95 5.47
N ASP A 123 13.93 12.23 5.77
CA ASP A 123 15.29 12.73 5.61
C ASP A 123 15.57 13.10 4.14
N THR A 124 15.11 12.29 3.17
CA THR A 124 15.29 12.59 1.74
C THR A 124 14.45 13.77 1.25
N LEU A 125 13.30 14.03 1.88
CA LEU A 125 12.50 15.22 1.61
C LEU A 125 13.20 16.48 2.11
N GLU A 126 13.70 16.48 3.33
CA GLU A 126 14.47 17.60 3.89
C GLU A 126 15.73 17.89 3.05
N MET A 127 16.44 16.84 2.61
CA MET A 127 17.56 17.00 1.67
C MET A 127 17.14 17.61 0.32
N ALA A 128 15.98 17.23 -0.22
CA ALA A 128 15.48 17.78 -1.47
C ALA A 128 15.10 19.26 -1.35
N GLU A 129 14.49 19.66 -0.22
CA GLU A 129 14.19 21.06 0.10
C GLU A 129 15.47 21.90 0.21
N GLU A 130 16.48 21.41 0.93
CA GLU A 130 17.78 22.10 1.04
C GLU A 130 18.49 22.25 -0.31
N GLN A 131 18.45 21.22 -1.16
CA GLN A 131 19.05 21.28 -2.49
C GLN A 131 18.31 22.27 -3.41
N LEU A 132 16.98 22.35 -3.30
CA LEU A 132 16.17 23.33 -4.01
C LEU A 132 16.55 24.76 -3.60
N ASP A 133 16.66 25.01 -2.29
CA ASP A 133 17.06 26.32 -1.75
C ASP A 133 18.47 26.72 -2.19
N GLN A 134 19.41 25.77 -2.21
CA GLN A 134 20.75 26.00 -2.72
C GLN A 134 20.75 26.35 -4.21
N ALA A 135 20.01 25.59 -5.04
CA ALA A 135 19.90 25.86 -6.47
C ALA A 135 19.25 27.22 -6.78
N LEU A 136 18.21 27.60 -6.03
CA LEU A 136 17.57 28.91 -6.13
C LEU A 136 18.53 30.04 -5.71
N SER A 137 19.23 29.91 -4.58
CA SER A 137 20.21 30.91 -4.13
C SER A 137 21.40 31.08 -5.08
N GLN A 138 21.81 30.02 -5.76
CA GLN A 138 22.87 30.03 -6.78
C GLN A 138 22.39 30.78 -8.02
N ARG A 139 21.13 30.56 -8.44
CA ARG A 139 20.50 31.26 -9.56
C ARG A 139 20.34 32.76 -9.27
N GLU A 140 19.94 33.13 -8.06
CA GLU A 140 19.84 34.52 -7.62
C GLU A 140 21.20 35.24 -7.59
N ARG A 141 22.28 34.55 -7.18
CA ARG A 141 23.65 35.09 -7.27
C ARG A 141 24.11 35.25 -8.71
N ASN A 142 23.83 34.29 -9.60
CA ASN A 142 24.21 34.37 -11.01
C ASN A 142 23.46 35.48 -11.77
N VAL A 143 22.20 35.75 -11.43
CA VAL A 143 21.45 36.89 -11.98
C VAL A 143 22.03 38.23 -11.53
N LYS A 144 22.51 38.33 -10.27
CA LYS A 144 23.26 39.52 -9.82
C LYS A 144 24.55 39.66 -10.63
N VAL A 145 25.35 38.61 -10.78
CA VAL A 145 26.64 38.65 -11.50
C VAL A 145 26.49 38.99 -13.00
N SER A 146 25.43 38.53 -13.68
CA SER A 146 25.15 38.94 -15.07
C SER A 146 24.63 40.37 -15.18
N GLY A 147 23.86 40.87 -14.21
CA GLY A 147 23.44 42.27 -14.15
C GLY A 147 24.60 43.26 -14.05
N TRP A 148 25.64 42.96 -13.27
CA TRP A 148 26.83 43.82 -13.14
C TRP A 148 27.79 43.74 -14.33
N THR A 149 27.79 42.65 -15.11
CA THR A 149 28.73 42.47 -16.25
C THR A 149 28.18 43.03 -17.58
N TYR A 150 26.87 43.03 -17.80
CA TYR A 150 26.25 43.71 -18.95
C TYR A 150 26.21 45.24 -18.80
N GLY A 151 26.12 45.77 -17.57
CA GLY A 151 26.20 47.22 -17.30
C GLY A 151 27.63 47.80 -17.33
N ALA A 152 28.65 47.02 -16.93
CA ALA A 152 30.03 47.50 -16.85
C ALA A 152 30.81 47.45 -18.18
N SER A 153 30.31 46.70 -19.17
CA SER A 153 30.95 46.57 -20.49
C SER A 153 30.50 47.66 -21.47
N HIS A 154 29.33 48.29 -21.27
CA HIS A 154 28.84 49.40 -22.08
C HIS A 154 29.31 50.79 -21.60
N ALA A 155 29.87 50.90 -20.39
CA ALA A 155 30.28 52.17 -19.78
C ALA A 155 31.73 52.60 -20.09
N ARG A 156 32.50 51.82 -20.88
CA ARG A 156 33.92 52.11 -21.19
C ARG A 156 34.21 52.52 -22.64
N GLN A 157 33.20 52.73 -23.46
CA GLN A 157 33.36 53.17 -24.85
C GLN A 157 32.35 54.26 -25.22
N SER A 158 32.43 55.42 -24.56
CA SER A 158 31.97 56.67 -25.17
C SER A 158 32.63 57.87 -24.51
N PRO A 159 33.53 58.59 -25.22
CA PRO A 159 34.18 59.78 -24.71
C PRO A 159 33.55 61.05 -25.28
N TYR A 160 32.23 61.25 -25.24
CA TYR A 160 31.62 62.58 -25.43
C TYR A 160 30.32 62.72 -24.62
N CYS A 161 30.36 63.59 -23.61
CA CYS A 161 29.21 64.28 -23.02
C CYS A 161 28.37 64.93 -24.15
N THR A 162 27.05 65.15 -24.02
CA THR A 162 26.50 66.23 -23.19
C THR A 162 25.08 65.95 -22.71
N ASP A 163 24.78 66.60 -21.59
CA ASP A 163 23.48 66.92 -21.00
C ASP A 163 22.24 66.81 -21.90
N ASN A 164 21.16 66.33 -21.25
CA ASN A 164 19.74 66.37 -21.64
C ASN A 164 19.06 65.07 -22.11
N LEU A 165 19.51 63.89 -21.67
CA LEU A 165 18.81 62.61 -21.94
C LEU A 165 18.32 61.83 -20.70
N TRP A 166 18.26 62.45 -19.53
CA TRP A 166 17.63 61.84 -18.33
C TRP A 166 16.10 61.96 -18.28
N ARG A 167 15.44 62.51 -19.31
CA ARG A 167 13.97 62.62 -19.36
C ARG A 167 13.26 61.64 -20.28
N VAL A 168 13.99 60.83 -21.07
CA VAL A 168 13.35 59.90 -22.03
C VAL A 168 13.48 58.42 -21.61
N ALA A 169 14.33 58.08 -20.64
CA ALA A 169 14.43 56.71 -20.10
C ALA A 169 13.52 56.43 -18.88
N LEU A 170 12.48 57.25 -18.65
CA LEU A 170 11.43 57.03 -17.66
C LEU A 170 10.04 56.87 -18.30
N VAL A 171 9.99 56.45 -19.57
CA VAL A 171 8.73 56.09 -20.25
C VAL A 171 8.92 54.72 -20.93
N ASN A 172 9.03 53.66 -20.12
CA ASN A 172 8.52 52.32 -20.43
C ASN A 172 8.72 51.35 -19.25
N VAL A 173 8.12 51.69 -18.10
CA VAL A 173 7.87 50.77 -16.97
C VAL A 173 6.36 50.49 -16.84
N SER A 174 5.56 50.85 -17.84
CA SER A 174 4.09 50.74 -17.82
C SER A 174 3.51 49.71 -18.82
N GLU A 175 4.34 48.93 -19.52
CA GLU A 175 3.87 47.91 -20.48
C GLU A 175 4.09 46.45 -19.98
N TRP A 176 4.57 46.27 -18.75
CA TRP A 176 4.66 44.96 -18.08
C TRP A 176 3.60 44.73 -16.99
N GLU A 177 2.63 45.65 -16.85
CA GLU A 177 1.53 45.53 -15.88
C GLU A 177 0.18 45.11 -16.49
N PHE A 178 0.14 44.57 -17.71
CA PHE A 178 -1.14 44.19 -18.34
C PHE A 178 -1.55 42.70 -18.19
N HIS A 179 -0.71 41.84 -17.58
CA HIS A 179 -1.09 40.44 -17.30
C HIS A 179 -1.14 40.08 -15.80
N ARG A 180 -1.27 41.09 -14.92
CA ARG A 180 -1.51 40.90 -13.48
C ARG A 180 -2.98 41.09 -13.05
N GLY A 181 -3.90 41.26 -14.01
CA GLY A 181 -5.34 41.46 -13.78
C GLY A 181 -6.20 40.19 -13.79
N LEU A 182 -5.68 39.04 -14.25
CA LEU A 182 -6.44 37.78 -14.35
C LEU A 182 -6.11 36.74 -13.26
N PHE A 183 -5.09 36.98 -12.44
CA PHE A 183 -4.74 36.06 -11.34
C PHE A 183 -5.38 36.42 -9.99
N ASN A 184 -5.98 37.60 -9.84
CA ASN A 184 -6.68 38.03 -8.62
C ASN A 184 -8.19 37.71 -8.61
N ALA A 185 -8.69 36.93 -9.57
CA ALA A 185 -10.10 36.50 -9.61
C ALA A 185 -10.32 35.05 -9.18
N ILE A 186 -9.27 34.26 -8.94
CA ILE A 186 -9.40 32.86 -8.50
C ILE A 186 -8.52 32.65 -7.26
N ILE A 187 -9.22 32.54 -6.12
CA ILE A 187 -8.80 32.25 -4.74
C ILE A 187 -8.66 33.47 -3.81
N PRO A 188 -9.79 33.89 -3.20
CA PRO A 188 -9.80 34.50 -1.88
C PRO A 188 -9.64 33.42 -0.78
N ALA A 189 -9.21 33.87 0.40
CA ALA A 189 -9.28 33.19 1.70
C ALA A 189 -8.12 32.28 2.15
N LEU A 190 -7.05 32.90 2.65
CA LEU A 190 -6.44 32.48 3.93
C LEU A 190 -6.36 33.72 4.83
N SER A 191 -7.52 34.10 5.35
CA SER A 191 -7.64 35.03 6.47
C SER A 191 -7.34 34.26 7.76
N TRP A 192 -6.12 34.41 8.26
CA TRP A 192 -5.82 34.24 9.68
C TRP A 192 -5.16 35.54 10.13
N GLU A 193 -5.96 36.54 10.49
CA GLU A 193 -5.50 37.62 11.36
C GLU A 193 -6.25 37.51 12.69
N VAL A 194 -5.49 37.02 13.66
CA VAL A 194 -5.64 37.34 15.07
C VAL A 194 -5.55 38.86 15.19
N ALA A 195 -6.66 39.50 15.47
CA ALA A 195 -6.72 40.91 15.85
C ALA A 195 -6.21 41.08 17.30
N CYS A 196 -5.17 41.91 17.46
CA CYS A 196 -5.10 42.90 18.53
C CYS A 196 -5.62 44.22 17.96
#